data_AF-A0A561WTQ9-F1
#
_entry.id   AF-A0A561WTQ9-F1
#
_cell.length_a   1.000
_cell.length_b   1.000
_cell.length_c   1.000
_cell.angle_alpha   90.00
_cell.angle_beta   90.00
_cell.angle_gamma   90.00
#
_symmetry.space_group_name_H-M   'P 1'
#
loop_
_entity.id
_entity.type
_entity.pdbx_description
1 polymer ?
#
loop_
_entity_poly.entity_id
_entity_poly.type
_entity_poly.pdbx_seq_one_letter_code
_entity_poly.pdbx_strand_id
1 'polypeptide(L)'
;MLQLMLCGAQDTKRVRDEFAAVVKGFGAEVWHYLSGEILYLNHANASWETNSRDTVRSADLCVFVIVERYGSVTWQTELREALSTGKPLIVLCLDETYETYRTLTRNVPLAAVEDEGRRRLIETMHEVESERQLTIVPFSYGTFGDVLRRQLSTLFKVGLRHVEMRNERMAAARMVHEPARLTRSELMTLAEVAVDETEDKIPRKQAIRALAARGATDEQLVLDLLASMEQGVQRLTIELLPQLYTTRPADPDFLAHCIGVANRSSDVGVTRRLIPALLEIDLSAAVEAMVTLDLVESGARRRMFETLETFAQHLTDPTVVEGVRALLGRCLTAESEADWKARCRAWHERLSSNRQRDDSAPGDDPGPDDDREDRSS
;
A
#
# COMPACT_ATOMS: atom_id res chain seq x y z
N MET A 1 32.58 -4.44 7.92
CA MET A 1 32.41 -5.91 8.00
C MET A 1 31.59 -6.17 9.26
N LEU A 2 30.75 -7.21 9.31
CA LEU A 2 29.91 -7.48 10.49
C LEU A 2 30.81 -7.75 11.71
N GLN A 3 30.58 -7.11 12.85
CA GLN A 3 31.41 -7.23 14.05
C GLN A 3 30.67 -7.99 15.16
N LEU A 4 31.14 -9.21 15.47
CA LEU A 4 30.52 -10.10 16.45
C LEU A 4 31.39 -10.20 17.69
N MET A 5 30.80 -9.81 18.81
CA MET A 5 31.47 -9.74 20.09
C MET A 5 31.11 -10.94 20.97
N LEU A 6 32.11 -11.70 21.40
CA LEU A 6 31.94 -12.69 22.46
C LEU A 6 32.07 -11.97 23.81
N CYS A 7 30.95 -11.87 24.52
CA CYS A 7 30.85 -11.23 25.82
C CYS A 7 31.18 -12.26 26.91
N GLY A 8 32.30 -12.02 27.58
CA GLY A 8 32.79 -12.78 28.72
C GLY A 8 34.30 -12.68 28.86
N ALA A 9 34.80 -13.16 30.00
CA ALA A 9 36.21 -13.14 30.34
C ALA A 9 36.72 -14.58 30.33
N GLN A 10 37.35 -15.02 31.41
CA GLN A 10 38.03 -16.31 31.51
C GLN A 10 37.10 -17.53 31.33
N ASP A 11 35.82 -17.35 31.65
CA ASP A 11 34.74 -18.33 31.53
C ASP A 11 34.45 -18.76 30.08
N THR A 12 34.70 -17.88 29.11
CA THR A 12 34.47 -18.16 27.69
C THR A 12 35.67 -18.76 26.97
N LYS A 13 36.82 -18.94 27.65
CA LYS A 13 38.07 -19.43 27.06
C LYS A 13 37.90 -20.75 26.31
N ARG A 14 37.05 -21.65 26.80
CA ARG A 14 36.81 -22.98 26.21
C ARG A 14 36.01 -22.94 24.91
N VAL A 15 35.18 -21.92 24.70
CA VAL A 15 34.33 -21.78 23.51
C VAL A 15 34.87 -20.75 22.51
N ARG A 16 35.91 -20.00 22.89
CA ARG A 16 36.51 -18.92 22.09
C ARG A 16 36.91 -19.36 20.68
N ASP A 17 37.60 -20.49 20.56
CA ASP A 17 38.14 -20.92 19.27
C ASP A 17 37.02 -21.38 18.32
N GLU A 18 36.00 -22.06 18.87
CA GLU A 18 34.78 -22.40 18.13
C GLU A 18 33.97 -21.16 17.74
N PHE A 19 33.83 -20.18 18.63
CA PHE A 19 33.20 -18.90 18.34
C PHE A 19 33.91 -18.22 17.16
N ALA A 20 35.23 -18.09 17.24
CA ALA A 20 36.03 -17.46 16.19
C ALA A 20 35.88 -18.18 14.85
N ALA A 21 35.87 -19.52 14.85
CA ALA A 21 35.68 -20.33 13.64
C ALA A 21 34.31 -20.11 13.01
N VAL A 22 33.22 -20.10 13.80
CA VAL A 22 31.86 -19.88 13.31
C VAL A 22 31.68 -18.46 12.78
N VAL A 23 32.14 -17.45 13.52
CA VAL A 23 32.03 -16.04 13.15
C VAL A 23 32.80 -15.74 11.87
N LYS A 24 34.04 -16.22 11.74
CA LYS A 24 34.83 -16.10 10.50
C LYS A 24 34.17 -16.83 9.34
N GLY A 25 33.61 -18.02 9.59
CA GLY A 25 32.82 -18.77 8.60
C GLY A 25 31.57 -18.04 8.12
N PHE A 26 31.02 -17.14 8.93
CA PHE A 26 29.90 -16.26 8.58
C PHE A 26 30.34 -14.97 7.86
N GLY A 27 31.65 -14.78 7.64
CA GLY A 27 32.20 -13.58 7.01
C GLY A 27 32.26 -12.34 7.93
N ALA A 28 32.30 -12.56 9.25
CA ALA A 28 32.31 -11.50 10.26
C ALA A 28 33.67 -11.39 10.98
N GLU A 29 33.93 -10.20 11.55
CA GLU A 29 35.04 -9.93 12.44
C GLU A 29 34.73 -10.44 13.85
N VAL A 30 35.73 -11.08 14.45
CA VAL A 30 35.66 -11.64 15.80
C VAL A 30 36.18 -10.60 16.76
N TRP A 31 35.35 -10.17 17.70
CA TRP A 31 35.75 -9.30 18.81
C TRP A 31 35.66 -10.06 20.12
N HIS A 32 36.69 -9.93 20.95
CA HIS A 32 36.75 -10.64 22.21
C HIS A 32 37.74 -9.99 23.20
N TYR A 33 37.31 -9.84 24.46
CA TYR A 33 38.11 -9.19 25.49
C TYR A 33 39.44 -9.91 25.79
N LEU A 34 39.47 -11.25 25.77
CA LEU A 34 40.70 -11.98 26.12
C LEU A 34 41.76 -11.95 25.00
N SER A 35 41.40 -11.63 23.75
CA SER A 35 42.39 -11.44 22.67
C SER A 35 42.89 -10.00 22.58
N GLY A 36 42.29 -9.07 23.34
CA GLY A 36 42.58 -7.64 23.22
C GLY A 36 42.04 -6.99 21.93
N GLU A 37 41.29 -7.75 21.12
CA GLU A 37 40.62 -7.27 19.91
C GLU A 37 39.30 -6.60 20.29
N ILE A 38 39.42 -5.45 20.96
CA ILE A 38 38.34 -4.57 21.38
C ILE A 38 38.66 -3.13 20.98
N LEU A 39 37.66 -2.27 20.97
CA LEU A 39 37.88 -0.83 20.90
C LEU A 39 38.49 -0.36 22.22
N TYR A 40 39.81 -0.26 22.26
CA TYR A 40 40.54 0.23 23.41
C TYR A 40 41.03 1.66 23.15
N LEU A 41 40.34 2.65 23.72
CA LEU A 41 40.80 4.04 23.71
C LEU A 41 41.66 4.30 24.93
N ASN A 42 42.98 4.44 24.73
CA ASN A 42 43.94 4.64 25.80
C ASN A 42 44.14 6.16 26.05
N HIS A 43 43.29 6.75 26.88
CA HIS A 43 43.39 8.14 27.34
C HIS A 43 43.35 8.21 28.88
N ALA A 44 43.81 9.31 29.47
CA ALA A 44 44.07 9.44 30.91
C ALA A 44 42.86 9.16 31.84
N ASN A 45 41.64 9.21 31.31
CA ASN A 45 40.39 8.95 32.04
C ASN A 45 39.68 7.66 31.59
N ALA A 46 40.32 6.81 30.78
CA ALA A 46 39.70 5.60 30.27
C ALA A 46 39.54 4.56 31.40
N SER A 47 38.30 4.12 31.64
CA SER A 47 37.99 3.01 32.54
C SER A 47 37.62 1.77 31.73
N TRP A 48 37.85 0.59 32.32
CA TRP A 48 37.46 -0.69 31.72
C TRP A 48 35.95 -0.71 31.37
N GLU A 49 35.11 -0.16 32.24
CA GLU A 49 33.66 -0.05 32.02
C GLU A 49 33.30 0.84 30.81
N THR A 50 34.05 1.93 30.59
CA THR A 50 33.80 2.82 29.45
C THR A 50 34.14 2.13 28.13
N ASN A 51 35.31 1.50 28.07
CA ASN A 51 35.75 0.74 26.89
C ASN A 51 34.82 -0.45 26.61
N SER A 52 34.29 -1.07 27.67
CA SER A 52 33.32 -2.15 27.55
C SER A 52 32.01 -1.70 26.90
N ARG A 53 31.45 -0.57 27.34
CA ARG A 53 30.26 0.03 26.73
C ARG A 53 30.48 0.45 25.29
N ASP A 54 31.61 1.10 24.99
CA ASP A 54 31.91 1.56 23.64
C ASP A 54 32.14 0.42 22.65
N THR A 55 32.72 -0.69 23.12
CA THR A 55 32.86 -1.93 22.33
C THR A 55 31.48 -2.53 22.02
N VAL A 56 30.58 -2.62 22.99
CA VAL A 56 29.20 -3.11 22.77
C VAL A 56 28.43 -2.22 21.80
N ARG A 57 28.56 -0.89 21.91
CA ARG A 57 27.92 0.06 20.99
C ARG A 57 28.42 -0.09 19.55
N SER A 58 29.66 -0.52 19.38
CA SER A 58 30.27 -0.65 18.06
C SER A 58 30.04 -2.04 17.46
N ALA A 59 29.86 -3.07 18.29
CA ALA A 59 29.51 -4.41 17.82
C ALA A 59 28.14 -4.42 17.12
N ASP A 60 28.00 -5.23 16.06
CA ASP A 60 26.73 -5.47 15.37
C ASP A 60 25.88 -6.51 16.10
N LEU A 61 26.52 -7.43 16.81
CA LEU A 61 25.87 -8.50 17.58
C LEU A 61 26.74 -8.91 18.78
N CYS A 62 26.10 -9.01 19.94
CA CYS A 62 26.74 -9.48 21.18
C CYS A 62 26.32 -10.92 21.51
N VAL A 63 27.29 -11.79 21.78
CA VAL A 63 27.05 -13.19 22.18
C VAL A 63 27.48 -13.36 23.63
N PHE A 64 26.50 -13.48 24.52
CA PHE A 64 26.69 -13.72 25.94
C PHE A 64 26.70 -15.23 26.19
N VAL A 65 27.71 -15.71 26.93
CA VAL A 65 27.81 -17.14 27.26
C VAL A 65 27.84 -17.31 28.78
N ILE A 66 27.02 -18.24 29.28
CA ILE A 66 26.89 -18.59 30.70
C ILE A 66 27.45 -20.00 30.87
N VAL A 67 28.66 -20.13 31.41
CA VAL A 67 29.37 -21.42 31.50
C VAL A 67 29.46 -21.94 32.93
N GLU A 68 29.83 -21.08 33.89
CA GLU A 68 30.25 -21.54 35.22
C GLU A 68 29.19 -21.45 36.33
N ARG A 69 29.41 -22.34 37.30
CA ARG A 69 28.83 -22.37 38.63
C ARG A 69 29.50 -21.25 39.46
N TYR A 70 28.71 -20.22 39.80
CA TYR A 70 28.93 -19.27 40.89
C TYR A 70 29.78 -18.00 40.59
N GLY A 71 29.08 -16.91 40.28
CA GLY A 71 29.40 -15.59 40.86
C GLY A 71 30.21 -14.59 40.03
N SER A 72 30.78 -14.95 38.89
CA SER A 72 31.49 -14.01 38.02
C SER A 72 30.84 -13.91 36.64
N VAL A 73 29.57 -13.51 36.59
CA VAL A 73 29.00 -12.98 35.34
C VAL A 73 29.75 -11.68 35.06
N THR A 74 30.87 -11.79 34.36
CA THR A 74 31.84 -10.70 34.14
C THR A 74 31.34 -9.67 33.14
N TRP A 75 30.22 -9.97 32.47
CA TRP A 75 29.71 -9.18 31.36
C TRP A 75 28.47 -8.33 31.70
N GLN A 76 28.14 -8.12 32.99
CA GLN A 76 26.94 -7.35 33.38
C GLN A 76 26.88 -5.94 32.79
N THR A 77 28.03 -5.26 32.68
CA THR A 77 28.11 -3.92 32.07
C THR A 77 27.73 -3.98 30.60
N GLU A 78 28.23 -4.99 29.90
CA GLU A 78 27.98 -5.25 28.49
C GLU A 78 26.52 -5.61 28.24
N LEU A 79 25.92 -6.46 29.07
CA LEU A 79 24.52 -6.83 28.93
C LEU A 79 23.61 -5.61 29.13
N ARG A 80 23.85 -4.81 30.18
CA ARG A 80 23.06 -3.61 30.42
C ARG A 80 23.16 -2.63 29.26
N GLU A 81 24.35 -2.45 28.68
CA GLU A 81 24.54 -1.56 27.54
C GLU A 81 23.90 -2.11 26.26
N ALA A 82 24.03 -3.41 25.99
CA ALA A 82 23.41 -4.04 24.83
C ALA A 82 21.88 -3.91 24.89
N LEU A 83 21.30 -4.13 26.08
CA LEU A 83 19.87 -3.94 26.32
C LEU A 83 19.43 -2.48 26.17
N SER A 84 20.15 -1.54 26.78
CA SER A 84 19.76 -0.12 26.76
C SER A 84 19.84 0.51 25.37
N THR A 85 20.74 0.00 24.53
CA THR A 85 20.95 0.46 23.15
C THR A 85 20.19 -0.36 22.12
N GLY A 86 19.44 -1.39 22.55
CA GLY A 86 18.67 -2.25 21.65
C GLY A 86 19.54 -3.08 20.72
N LYS A 87 20.77 -3.39 21.12
CA LYS A 87 21.70 -4.19 20.32
C LYS A 87 21.17 -5.62 20.16
N PRO A 88 21.25 -6.18 18.95
CA PRO A 88 21.03 -7.60 18.76
C PRO A 88 21.95 -8.40 19.67
N LEU A 89 21.41 -9.42 20.34
CA LEU A 89 22.18 -10.28 21.22
C LEU A 89 21.71 -11.74 21.17
N ILE A 90 22.63 -12.64 21.48
CA ILE A 90 22.37 -14.07 21.70
C ILE A 90 22.84 -14.41 23.11
N VAL A 91 22.00 -15.09 23.89
CA VAL A 91 22.39 -15.63 25.20
C VAL A 91 22.47 -17.14 25.11
N LEU A 92 23.66 -17.68 25.29
CA LEU A 92 23.94 -19.11 25.32
C LEU A 92 24.24 -19.55 26.76
N CYS A 93 23.69 -20.67 27.20
CA CYS A 93 23.93 -21.19 28.55
C CYS A 93 24.34 -22.66 28.50
N LEU A 94 25.36 -23.04 29.27
CA LEU A 94 25.79 -24.44 29.35
C LEU A 94 24.64 -25.29 29.90
N ASP A 95 24.33 -26.41 29.24
CA ASP A 95 23.18 -27.26 29.53
C ASP A 95 23.11 -27.65 31.01
N GLU A 96 24.23 -28.06 31.61
CA GLU A 96 24.32 -28.43 33.02
C GLU A 96 24.00 -27.24 33.96
N THR A 97 24.42 -26.03 33.57
CA THR A 97 24.16 -24.79 34.30
C THR A 97 22.69 -24.39 34.16
N TYR A 98 22.13 -24.52 32.97
CA TYR A 98 20.73 -24.25 32.68
C TYR A 98 19.80 -25.18 33.46
N GLU A 99 20.07 -26.48 33.46
CA GLU A 99 19.29 -27.47 34.21
C GLU A 99 19.39 -27.28 35.73
N THR A 100 20.56 -26.86 36.22
CA THR A 100 20.73 -26.48 37.64
C THR A 100 19.81 -25.30 38.00
N TYR A 101 19.79 -24.26 37.18
CA TYR A 101 18.87 -23.11 37.34
C TYR A 101 17.41 -23.57 37.32
N ARG A 102 16.97 -24.31 36.31
CA ARG A 102 15.57 -24.77 36.19
C ARG A 102 15.12 -25.59 37.41
N THR A 103 16.00 -26.44 37.93
CA THR A 103 15.73 -27.26 39.12
C THR A 103 15.56 -26.40 40.37
N LEU A 104 16.42 -25.40 40.56
CA LEU A 104 16.37 -24.52 41.72
C LEU A 104 15.14 -23.61 41.69
N THR A 105 14.84 -23.00 40.55
CA THR A 105 13.68 -22.09 40.40
C THR A 105 12.34 -22.80 40.58
N ARG A 106 12.25 -24.09 40.23
CA ARG A 106 11.02 -24.88 40.40
C ARG A 106 10.79 -25.38 41.83
N ASN A 107 11.86 -25.71 42.55
CA ASN A 107 11.76 -26.53 43.76
C ASN A 107 12.19 -25.81 45.05
N VAL A 108 12.85 -24.66 44.95
CA VAL A 108 13.44 -23.98 46.12
C VAL A 108 13.11 -22.48 46.09
N PRO A 109 12.45 -21.92 47.12
CA PRO A 109 12.30 -20.48 47.26
C PRO A 109 13.67 -19.79 47.28
N LEU A 110 13.84 -18.67 46.57
CA LEU A 110 15.12 -17.96 46.44
C LEU A 110 15.79 -17.65 47.79
N ALA A 111 14.98 -17.33 48.81
CA ALA A 111 15.42 -17.03 50.17
C ALA A 111 16.02 -18.24 50.92
N ALA A 112 15.73 -19.47 50.47
CA ALA A 112 16.23 -20.71 51.05
C ALA A 112 17.53 -21.21 50.37
N VAL A 113 18.02 -20.49 49.36
CA VAL A 113 19.26 -20.82 48.67
C VAL A 113 20.43 -20.20 49.44
N GLU A 114 21.13 -21.00 50.24
CA GLU A 114 22.25 -20.52 51.08
C GLU A 114 23.48 -20.10 50.26
N ASP A 115 23.73 -20.78 49.14
CA ASP A 115 24.88 -20.51 48.28
C ASP A 115 24.69 -19.22 47.48
N GLU A 116 25.59 -18.26 47.70
CA GLU A 116 25.52 -16.90 47.16
C GLU A 116 25.62 -16.86 45.63
N GLY A 117 26.49 -17.64 45.01
CA GLY A 117 26.58 -17.61 43.55
C GLY A 117 25.39 -18.32 42.89
N ARG A 118 24.72 -19.24 43.60
CA ARG A 118 23.50 -19.93 43.16
C ARG A 118 22.37 -18.92 43.09
N ARG A 119 22.31 -18.05 44.10
CA ARG A 119 21.42 -16.90 44.14
C ARG A 119 21.69 -15.94 42.97
N ARG A 120 22.96 -15.55 42.74
CA ARG A 120 23.33 -14.66 41.62
C ARG A 120 23.02 -15.27 40.25
N LEU A 121 23.19 -16.58 40.07
CA LEU A 121 22.80 -17.28 38.84
C LEU A 121 21.30 -17.18 38.62
N ILE A 122 20.48 -17.48 39.65
CA ILE A 122 19.03 -17.38 39.54
C ILE A 122 18.60 -15.95 39.24
N GLU A 123 19.17 -14.95 39.93
CA GLU A 123 18.90 -13.53 39.69
C GLU A 123 19.22 -13.12 38.25
N THR A 124 20.41 -13.49 37.74
CA THR A 124 20.82 -13.16 36.35
C THR A 124 19.91 -13.83 35.33
N MET A 125 19.60 -15.11 35.53
CA MET A 125 18.74 -15.87 34.60
C MET A 125 17.29 -15.36 34.64
N HIS A 126 16.81 -14.96 35.82
CA HIS A 126 15.49 -14.35 35.98
C HIS A 126 15.42 -12.96 35.34
N GLU A 127 16.44 -12.12 35.51
CA GLU A 127 16.54 -10.83 34.83
C GLU A 127 16.48 -11.03 33.31
N VAL A 128 17.26 -11.98 32.77
CA VAL A 128 17.31 -12.25 31.32
C VAL A 128 16.00 -12.84 30.78
N GLU A 129 15.46 -13.90 31.37
CA GLU A 129 14.26 -14.59 30.85
C GLU A 129 12.95 -13.88 31.21
N SER A 130 12.79 -13.44 32.47
CA SER A 130 11.50 -12.97 32.99
C SER A 130 11.34 -11.46 32.86
N GLU A 131 12.35 -10.69 33.24
CA GLU A 131 12.25 -9.21 33.17
C GLU A 131 12.50 -8.69 31.75
N ARG A 132 13.39 -9.33 30.99
CA ARG A 132 13.81 -8.88 29.65
C ARG A 132 13.27 -9.73 28.50
N GLN A 133 12.55 -10.82 28.78
CA GLN A 133 11.95 -11.72 27.79
C GLN A 133 12.95 -12.25 26.74
N LEU A 134 14.22 -12.39 27.10
CA LEU A 134 15.23 -12.93 26.21
C LEU A 134 15.21 -14.45 26.24
N THR A 135 15.37 -15.07 25.06
CA THR A 135 15.49 -16.53 24.97
C THR A 135 16.91 -16.95 25.31
N ILE A 136 17.08 -17.72 26.39
CA ILE A 136 18.34 -18.37 26.71
C ILE A 136 18.41 -19.70 25.98
N VAL A 137 19.46 -19.89 25.19
CA VAL A 137 19.64 -21.08 24.35
C VAL A 137 20.65 -22.01 25.02
N PRO A 138 20.24 -23.21 25.44
CA PRO A 138 21.13 -24.14 26.10
C PRO A 138 22.10 -24.79 25.08
N PHE A 139 23.34 -25.05 25.49
CA PHE A 139 24.38 -25.71 24.69
C PHE A 139 25.28 -26.64 25.52
N SER A 140 25.96 -27.56 24.86
CA SER A 140 27.06 -28.38 25.43
C SER A 140 28.37 -28.03 24.73
N TYR A 141 29.53 -28.26 25.37
CA TYR A 141 30.83 -27.90 24.77
C TYR A 141 31.05 -28.49 23.37
N GLY A 142 30.56 -29.72 23.09
CA GLY A 142 30.67 -30.32 21.76
C GLY A 142 29.65 -29.82 20.72
N THR A 143 28.70 -28.97 21.11
CA THR A 143 27.61 -28.46 20.25
C THR A 143 27.58 -26.93 20.16
N PHE A 144 28.47 -26.23 20.87
CA PHE A 144 28.47 -24.76 20.93
C PHE A 144 28.50 -24.14 19.52
N GLY A 145 29.45 -24.56 18.67
CA GLY A 145 29.56 -24.01 17.32
C GLY A 145 28.30 -24.20 16.46
N ASP A 146 27.65 -25.36 16.55
CA ASP A 146 26.42 -25.65 15.80
C ASP A 146 25.22 -24.85 16.34
N VAL A 147 25.12 -24.74 17.67
CA VAL A 147 24.10 -23.91 18.34
C VAL A 147 24.26 -22.45 17.92
N LEU A 148 25.48 -21.91 17.97
CA LEU A 148 25.76 -20.54 17.56
C LEU A 148 25.41 -20.32 16.08
N ARG A 149 25.84 -21.21 15.18
CA ARG A 149 25.52 -21.13 13.74
C ARG A 149 24.02 -21.08 13.51
N ARG A 150 23.25 -21.91 14.23
CA ARG A 150 21.79 -21.92 14.16
C ARG A 150 21.19 -20.60 14.64
N GLN A 151 21.66 -20.05 15.76
CA GLN A 151 21.16 -18.77 16.27
C GLN A 151 21.48 -17.60 15.33
N LEU A 152 22.69 -17.55 14.77
CA LEU A 152 23.06 -16.58 13.75
C LEU A 152 22.17 -16.70 12.51
N SER A 153 21.88 -17.92 12.07
CA SER A 153 20.98 -18.18 10.93
C SER A 153 19.55 -17.70 11.22
N THR A 154 19.06 -17.88 12.45
CA THR A 154 17.75 -17.38 12.87
C THR A 154 17.69 -15.85 12.82
N LEU A 155 18.70 -15.16 13.38
CA LEU A 155 18.78 -13.70 13.31
C LEU A 155 18.85 -13.19 11.87
N PHE A 156 19.64 -13.86 11.03
CA PHE A 156 19.73 -13.52 9.61
C PHE A 156 18.39 -13.67 8.89
N LYS A 157 17.63 -14.75 9.17
CA LYS A 157 16.26 -14.92 8.64
C LYS A 157 15.32 -13.81 9.08
N VAL A 158 15.39 -13.38 10.34
CA VAL A 158 14.60 -12.25 10.84
C VAL A 158 14.98 -10.96 10.09
N GLY A 159 16.27 -10.71 9.89
CA GLY A 159 16.77 -9.59 9.10
C GLY A 159 16.26 -9.60 7.66
N LEU A 160 16.33 -10.76 6.97
CA LEU A 160 15.79 -10.91 5.62
C LEU A 160 14.30 -10.60 5.54
N ARG A 161 13.52 -11.06 6.53
CA ARG A 161 12.08 -10.74 6.60
C ARG A 161 11.84 -9.23 6.77
N HIS A 162 12.66 -8.53 7.54
CA HIS A 162 12.57 -7.07 7.63
C HIS A 162 12.92 -6.36 6.31
N VAL A 163 13.89 -6.88 5.55
CA VAL A 163 14.22 -6.38 4.21
C VAL A 163 13.07 -6.63 3.24
N GLU A 164 12.49 -7.82 3.25
CA GLU A 164 11.31 -8.19 2.45
C GLU A 164 10.14 -7.23 2.72
N MET A 165 9.75 -7.04 3.98
CA MET A 165 8.68 -6.10 4.36
C MET A 165 9.00 -4.66 3.94
N ARG A 166 10.28 -4.24 4.01
CA ARG A 166 10.69 -2.92 3.52
C ARG A 166 10.54 -2.82 2.00
N ASN A 167 10.93 -3.85 1.27
CA ASN A 167 10.82 -3.89 -0.19
C ASN A 167 9.36 -3.89 -0.64
N GLU A 168 8.49 -4.64 0.02
CA GLU A 168 7.03 -4.61 -0.20
C GLU A 168 6.47 -3.21 -0.01
N ARG A 169 6.82 -2.54 1.10
CA ARG A 169 6.41 -1.14 1.35
C ARG A 169 6.95 -0.18 0.31
N MET A 170 8.19 -0.37 -0.15
CA MET A 170 8.78 0.46 -1.20
C MET A 170 8.13 0.21 -2.57
N ALA A 171 7.77 -1.03 -2.89
CA ALA A 171 7.03 -1.38 -4.09
C ALA A 171 5.63 -0.76 -4.06
N ALA A 172 4.91 -0.90 -2.94
CA ALA A 172 3.62 -0.25 -2.71
C ALA A 172 3.73 1.30 -2.82
N ALA A 173 4.78 1.90 -2.26
CA ALA A 173 5.01 3.34 -2.37
C ALA A 173 5.32 3.79 -3.82
N ARG A 174 6.06 2.99 -4.60
CA ARG A 174 6.32 3.25 -6.04
C ARG A 174 5.04 3.17 -6.87
N MET A 175 4.18 2.20 -6.56
CA MET A 175 2.83 2.08 -7.16
C MET A 175 1.97 3.33 -6.93
N VAL A 176 2.16 4.02 -5.80
CA VAL A 176 1.41 5.23 -5.45
C VAL A 176 2.00 6.51 -6.05
N HIS A 177 3.32 6.62 -6.19
CA HIS A 177 3.99 7.89 -6.48
C HIS A 177 4.61 8.04 -7.87
N GLU A 178 4.87 6.95 -8.61
CA GLU A 178 5.38 7.03 -10.00
C GLU A 178 4.64 6.06 -10.94
N PRO A 179 3.33 6.24 -11.19
CA PRO A 179 2.56 5.32 -12.03
C PRO A 179 3.19 5.11 -13.42
N ALA A 180 3.82 6.16 -13.97
CA ALA A 180 4.50 6.13 -15.27
C ALA A 180 5.65 5.10 -15.36
N ARG A 181 6.20 4.59 -14.24
CA ARG A 181 7.33 3.65 -14.24
C ARG A 181 6.95 2.19 -13.97
N LEU A 182 5.67 1.88 -13.78
CA LEU A 182 5.20 0.53 -13.47
C LEU A 182 5.44 -0.49 -14.61
N THR A 183 5.99 -1.64 -14.26
CA THR A 183 6.13 -2.78 -15.15
C THR A 183 4.77 -3.42 -15.43
N ARG A 184 4.68 -4.25 -16.49
CA ARG A 184 3.46 -4.99 -16.81
C ARG A 184 3.05 -5.92 -15.66
N SER A 185 4.00 -6.55 -14.97
CA SER A 185 3.71 -7.42 -13.83
C SER A 185 3.11 -6.65 -12.66
N GLU A 186 3.63 -5.46 -12.36
CA GLU A 186 3.10 -4.61 -11.30
C GLU A 186 1.68 -4.11 -11.62
N LEU A 187 1.38 -3.82 -12.89
CA LEU A 187 0.02 -3.46 -13.31
C LEU A 187 -0.99 -4.61 -13.13
N MET A 188 -0.59 -5.85 -13.40
CA MET A 188 -1.43 -7.02 -13.14
C MET A 188 -1.74 -7.18 -11.65
N THR A 189 -0.72 -7.05 -10.79
CA THR A 189 -0.93 -7.08 -9.33
C THR A 189 -1.85 -5.96 -8.85
N LEU A 190 -1.73 -4.76 -9.42
CA LEU A 190 -2.64 -3.66 -9.09
C LEU A 190 -4.07 -3.93 -9.55
N ALA A 191 -4.27 -4.57 -10.70
CA ALA A 191 -5.60 -4.97 -11.15
C ALA A 191 -6.24 -5.95 -10.16
N GLU A 192 -5.49 -6.96 -9.71
CA GLU A 192 -5.94 -7.93 -8.68
C GLU A 192 -6.31 -7.21 -7.38
N VAL A 193 -5.46 -6.32 -6.88
CA VAL A 193 -5.74 -5.53 -5.66
C VAL A 193 -6.96 -4.64 -5.84
N ALA A 194 -7.16 -4.03 -7.01
CA ALA A 194 -8.25 -3.08 -7.23
C ALA A 194 -9.65 -3.74 -7.14
N VAL A 195 -9.78 -4.97 -7.66
CA VAL A 195 -11.05 -5.72 -7.70
C VAL A 195 -11.29 -6.61 -6.47
N ASP A 196 -10.30 -6.77 -5.59
CA ASP A 196 -10.46 -7.57 -4.38
C ASP A 196 -11.43 -6.90 -3.38
N GLU A 197 -12.66 -7.41 -3.31
CA GLU A 197 -13.68 -6.91 -2.38
C GLU A 197 -13.35 -7.18 -0.90
N THR A 198 -12.37 -8.03 -0.60
CA THR A 198 -11.92 -8.33 0.77
C THR A 198 -10.78 -7.44 1.24
N GLU A 199 -10.13 -6.72 0.33
CA GLU A 199 -9.04 -5.79 0.62
C GLU A 199 -9.54 -4.44 1.17
N ASP A 200 -8.70 -3.77 1.95
CA ASP A 200 -9.01 -2.45 2.49
C ASP A 200 -9.20 -1.41 1.37
N LYS A 201 -10.14 -0.49 1.61
CA LYS A 201 -10.48 0.61 0.69
C LYS A 201 -9.28 1.45 0.23
N ILE A 202 -8.30 1.68 1.10
CA ILE A 202 -7.16 2.59 0.81
C ILE A 202 -6.24 1.97 -0.27
N PRO A 203 -5.72 0.74 -0.11
CA PRO A 203 -4.98 0.04 -1.15
C PRO A 203 -5.72 -0.04 -2.49
N ARG A 204 -7.00 -0.43 -2.48
CA ARG A 204 -7.82 -0.51 -3.70
C ARG A 204 -7.87 0.82 -4.46
N LYS A 205 -8.12 1.92 -3.75
CA LYS A 205 -8.14 3.26 -4.35
C LYS A 205 -6.79 3.72 -4.89
N GLN A 206 -5.71 3.31 -4.25
CA GLN A 206 -4.36 3.60 -4.73
C GLN A 206 -4.08 2.86 -6.03
N ALA A 207 -4.45 1.59 -6.10
CA ALA A 207 -4.32 0.77 -7.31
C ALA A 207 -5.09 1.37 -8.50
N ILE A 208 -6.35 1.77 -8.30
CA ILE A 208 -7.18 2.39 -9.36
C ILE A 208 -6.53 3.67 -9.90
N ARG A 209 -5.97 4.54 -9.03
CA ARG A 209 -5.27 5.76 -9.48
C ARG A 209 -4.03 5.44 -10.31
N ALA A 210 -3.29 4.42 -9.92
CA ALA A 210 -2.09 4.00 -10.65
C ALA A 210 -2.43 3.39 -12.02
N LEU A 211 -3.50 2.59 -12.09
CA LEU A 211 -4.04 2.02 -13.32
C LEU A 211 -4.54 3.12 -14.27
N ALA A 212 -5.35 4.06 -13.75
CA ALA A 212 -5.86 5.20 -14.50
C ALA A 212 -4.73 6.07 -15.07
N ALA A 213 -3.70 6.38 -14.26
CA ALA A 213 -2.55 7.17 -14.71
C ALA A 213 -1.74 6.50 -15.84
N ARG A 214 -1.87 5.19 -16.03
CA ARG A 214 -1.24 4.45 -17.14
C ARG A 214 -2.11 4.30 -18.38
N GLY A 215 -3.42 4.52 -18.27
CA GLY A 215 -4.36 4.27 -19.37
C GLY A 215 -4.38 2.80 -19.82
N ALA A 216 -3.98 1.88 -18.95
CA ALA A 216 -3.75 0.47 -19.26
C ALA A 216 -4.67 -0.41 -18.40
N THR A 217 -5.94 -0.48 -18.78
CA THR A 217 -6.91 -1.42 -18.20
C THR A 217 -7.73 -2.04 -19.31
N ASP A 218 -8.05 -3.34 -19.17
CA ASP A 218 -9.04 -3.98 -20.02
C ASP A 218 -10.46 -3.57 -19.62
N GLU A 219 -11.42 -3.74 -20.54
CA GLU A 219 -12.80 -3.33 -20.32
C GLU A 219 -13.47 -4.10 -19.17
N GLN A 220 -13.15 -5.39 -19.02
CA GLN A 220 -13.72 -6.24 -17.98
C GLN A 220 -13.35 -5.73 -16.58
N LEU A 221 -12.08 -5.36 -16.38
CA LEU A 221 -11.59 -4.77 -15.15
C LEU A 221 -12.35 -3.48 -14.80
N VAL A 222 -12.63 -2.63 -15.79
CA VAL A 222 -13.42 -1.40 -15.56
C VAL A 222 -14.85 -1.72 -15.15
N LEU A 223 -15.48 -2.71 -15.80
CA LEU A 223 -16.82 -3.17 -15.42
C LEU A 223 -16.86 -3.75 -14.00
N ASP A 224 -15.87 -4.56 -13.63
CA ASP A 224 -15.73 -5.13 -12.29
C ASP A 224 -15.59 -4.02 -11.23
N LEU A 225 -14.78 -2.99 -11.51
CA LEU A 225 -14.61 -1.84 -10.63
C LEU A 225 -15.86 -0.96 -10.52
N LEU A 226 -16.68 -0.87 -11.58
CA LEU A 226 -17.97 -0.20 -11.53
C LEU A 226 -19.01 -0.99 -10.73
N ALA A 227 -18.89 -2.32 -10.67
CA ALA A 227 -19.75 -3.21 -9.90
C ALA A 227 -19.36 -3.34 -8.42
N SER A 228 -18.27 -2.68 -7.99
CA SER A 228 -17.76 -2.74 -6.61
C SER A 228 -18.83 -2.41 -5.56
N MET A 229 -18.85 -3.20 -4.48
CA MET A 229 -19.75 -2.98 -3.34
C MET A 229 -19.28 -1.83 -2.44
N GLU A 230 -17.99 -1.47 -2.49
CA GLU A 230 -17.45 -0.30 -1.78
C GLU A 230 -17.76 0.99 -2.53
N GLN A 231 -18.66 1.81 -1.97
CA GLN A 231 -19.11 3.07 -2.59
C GLN A 231 -17.96 4.03 -2.92
N GLY A 232 -16.93 4.09 -2.08
CA GLY A 232 -15.78 4.95 -2.31
C GLY A 232 -14.94 4.53 -3.51
N VAL A 233 -14.78 3.23 -3.75
CA VAL A 233 -14.11 2.64 -4.92
C VAL A 233 -14.95 2.95 -6.15
N GLN A 234 -16.24 2.63 -6.15
CA GLN A 234 -17.14 2.90 -7.27
C GLN A 234 -17.14 4.37 -7.70
N ARG A 235 -17.22 5.31 -6.73
CA ARG A 235 -17.12 6.76 -7.00
C ARG A 235 -15.78 7.15 -7.65
N LEU A 236 -14.68 6.57 -7.19
CA LEU A 236 -13.34 6.87 -7.72
C LEU A 236 -13.18 6.29 -9.13
N THR A 237 -13.66 5.08 -9.38
CA THR A 237 -13.65 4.44 -10.70
C THR A 237 -14.38 5.31 -11.72
N ILE A 238 -15.56 5.84 -11.36
CA ILE A 238 -16.34 6.71 -12.24
C ILE A 238 -15.62 8.05 -12.48
N GLU A 239 -15.04 8.64 -11.43
CA GLU A 239 -14.28 9.88 -11.55
C GLU A 239 -13.06 9.74 -12.48
N LEU A 240 -12.44 8.56 -12.50
CA LEU A 240 -11.28 8.24 -13.34
C LEU A 240 -11.63 7.47 -14.61
N LEU A 241 -12.92 7.32 -14.92
CA LEU A 241 -13.40 6.52 -16.05
C LEU A 241 -12.81 6.97 -17.40
N PRO A 242 -12.62 8.28 -17.69
CA PRO A 242 -12.01 8.72 -18.94
C PRO A 242 -10.58 8.23 -19.13
N GLN A 243 -9.83 8.05 -18.04
CA GLN A 243 -8.47 7.56 -18.07
C GLN A 243 -8.40 6.02 -18.03
N LEU A 244 -9.37 5.37 -17.40
CA LEU A 244 -9.47 3.90 -17.34
C LEU A 244 -9.98 3.30 -18.66
N TYR A 245 -11.00 3.89 -19.26
CA TYR A 245 -11.57 3.41 -20.52
C TYR A 245 -11.04 4.22 -21.71
N THR A 246 -10.08 3.65 -22.45
CA THR A 246 -9.34 4.35 -23.52
C THR A 246 -9.79 3.99 -24.94
N THR A 247 -10.68 3.00 -25.11
CA THR A 247 -11.23 2.60 -26.43
C THR A 247 -12.02 3.75 -27.07
N ARG A 248 -11.70 4.10 -28.33
CA ARG A 248 -12.39 5.16 -29.10
C ARG A 248 -12.66 4.70 -30.55
N PRO A 249 -13.88 4.90 -31.10
CA PRO A 249 -15.09 5.42 -30.42
C PRO A 249 -15.55 4.52 -29.29
N ALA A 250 -16.32 5.07 -28.34
CA ALA A 250 -16.77 4.29 -27.19
C ALA A 250 -17.79 3.22 -27.59
N ASP A 251 -17.72 2.04 -26.97
CA ASP A 251 -18.71 0.98 -27.18
C ASP A 251 -20.07 1.40 -26.57
N PRO A 252 -21.16 1.47 -27.36
CA PRO A 252 -22.49 1.78 -26.86
C PRO A 252 -22.95 0.86 -25.72
N ASP A 253 -22.59 -0.43 -25.76
CA ASP A 253 -22.99 -1.40 -24.73
C ASP A 253 -22.26 -1.12 -23.40
N PHE A 254 -21.00 -0.70 -23.47
CA PHE A 254 -20.24 -0.25 -22.29
C PHE A 254 -20.89 0.99 -21.66
N LEU A 255 -21.23 2.00 -22.47
CA LEU A 255 -21.90 3.21 -21.97
C LEU A 255 -23.26 2.88 -21.34
N ALA A 256 -24.05 2.02 -21.99
CA ALA A 256 -25.33 1.54 -21.46
C ALA A 256 -25.15 0.81 -20.12
N HIS A 257 -24.08 0.03 -19.97
CA HIS A 257 -23.74 -0.61 -18.69
C HIS A 257 -23.45 0.42 -17.60
N CYS A 258 -22.64 1.45 -17.89
CA CYS A 258 -22.36 2.53 -16.94
C CYS A 258 -23.64 3.25 -16.49
N ILE A 259 -24.56 3.54 -17.42
CA ILE A 259 -25.87 4.12 -17.11
C ILE A 259 -26.69 3.18 -16.22
N GLY A 260 -26.70 1.88 -16.53
CA GLY A 260 -27.37 0.86 -15.73
C GLY A 260 -26.86 0.79 -14.29
N VAL A 261 -25.55 0.94 -14.08
CA VAL A 261 -24.93 1.03 -12.74
C VAL A 261 -25.43 2.27 -12.00
N ALA A 262 -25.47 3.44 -12.65
CA ALA A 262 -25.96 4.66 -12.03
C ALA A 262 -27.46 4.59 -11.67
N ASN A 263 -28.31 4.08 -12.57
CA ASN A 263 -29.75 3.98 -12.32
C ASN A 263 -30.09 3.01 -11.17
N ARG A 264 -29.28 1.96 -10.96
CA ARG A 264 -29.45 1.02 -9.85
C ARG A 264 -28.82 1.50 -8.54
N SER A 265 -27.99 2.53 -8.57
CA SER A 265 -27.27 3.01 -7.39
C SER A 265 -28.17 3.89 -6.52
N SER A 266 -28.21 3.62 -5.22
CA SER A 266 -28.84 4.51 -4.23
C SER A 266 -27.98 5.73 -3.90
N ASP A 267 -26.74 5.75 -4.35
CA ASP A 267 -25.81 6.84 -4.13
C ASP A 267 -25.87 7.87 -5.26
N VAL A 268 -26.55 9.00 -5.00
CA VAL A 268 -26.63 10.13 -5.93
C VAL A 268 -25.27 10.69 -6.36
N GLY A 269 -24.21 10.43 -5.59
CA GLY A 269 -22.83 10.79 -5.92
C GLY A 269 -22.25 10.05 -7.12
N VAL A 270 -22.81 8.89 -7.48
CA VAL A 270 -22.46 8.07 -8.66
C VAL A 270 -22.93 8.78 -9.92
N THR A 271 -24.24 9.03 -10.05
CA THR A 271 -24.85 9.72 -11.20
C THR A 271 -24.20 11.07 -11.48
N ARG A 272 -23.96 11.88 -10.44
CA ARG A 272 -23.33 13.20 -10.59
C ARG A 272 -21.88 13.13 -11.12
N ARG A 273 -21.13 12.06 -10.81
CA ARG A 273 -19.77 11.88 -11.33
C ARG A 273 -19.77 11.26 -12.73
N LEU A 274 -20.75 10.40 -13.01
CA LEU A 274 -20.85 9.71 -14.28
C LEU A 274 -21.07 10.66 -15.45
N ILE A 275 -21.93 11.66 -15.27
CA ILE A 275 -22.26 12.66 -16.30
C ILE A 275 -21.01 13.29 -16.94
N PRO A 276 -20.10 13.96 -16.19
CA PRO A 276 -18.89 14.52 -16.79
C PRO A 276 -17.94 13.47 -17.34
N ALA A 277 -17.83 12.31 -16.68
CA ALA A 277 -16.96 11.24 -17.14
C ALA A 277 -17.37 10.69 -18.53
N LEU A 278 -18.67 10.45 -18.76
CA LEU A 278 -19.14 9.94 -20.06
C LEU A 278 -18.94 10.97 -21.18
N LEU A 279 -19.24 12.24 -20.91
CA LEU A 279 -19.07 13.31 -21.89
C LEU A 279 -17.59 13.54 -22.28
N GLU A 280 -16.66 13.31 -21.35
CA GLU A 280 -15.21 13.34 -21.62
C GLU A 280 -14.72 12.12 -22.41
N ILE A 281 -15.36 10.96 -22.24
CA ILE A 281 -15.05 9.75 -23.00
C ILE A 281 -15.40 9.95 -24.47
N ASP A 282 -16.67 10.20 -24.75
CA ASP A 282 -17.18 10.34 -26.11
C ASP A 282 -18.47 11.16 -26.09
N LEU A 283 -18.39 12.44 -26.46
CA LEU A 283 -19.51 13.37 -26.40
C LEU A 283 -20.73 12.85 -27.18
N SER A 284 -20.54 12.29 -28.37
CA SER A 284 -21.64 11.86 -29.22
C SER A 284 -22.33 10.64 -28.62
N ALA A 285 -21.56 9.58 -28.36
CA ALA A 285 -22.10 8.33 -27.84
C ALA A 285 -22.68 8.50 -26.42
N ALA A 286 -22.08 9.37 -25.59
CA ALA A 286 -22.58 9.67 -24.25
C ALA A 286 -23.94 10.40 -24.28
N VAL A 287 -24.13 11.37 -25.19
CA VAL A 287 -25.41 12.08 -25.31
C VAL A 287 -26.53 11.11 -25.67
N GLU A 288 -26.28 10.19 -26.60
CA GLU A 288 -27.25 9.15 -26.97
C GLU A 288 -27.58 8.23 -25.78
N ALA A 289 -26.56 7.72 -25.09
CA ALA A 289 -26.74 6.81 -23.96
C ALA A 289 -27.44 7.48 -22.76
N MET A 290 -27.13 8.75 -22.46
CA MET A 290 -27.66 9.45 -21.29
C MET A 290 -29.16 9.77 -21.37
N VAL A 291 -29.82 9.55 -22.52
CA VAL A 291 -31.29 9.64 -22.63
C VAL A 291 -31.99 8.68 -21.67
N THR A 292 -31.38 7.54 -21.34
CA THR A 292 -31.94 6.56 -20.39
C THR A 292 -31.46 6.75 -18.95
N LEU A 293 -30.60 7.75 -18.67
CA LEU A 293 -30.11 8.05 -17.32
C LEU A 293 -31.23 8.61 -16.42
N ASP A 294 -31.42 8.04 -15.24
CA ASP A 294 -32.45 8.49 -14.29
C ASP A 294 -32.02 9.80 -13.60
N LEU A 295 -32.66 10.90 -14.00
CA LEU A 295 -32.44 12.22 -13.42
C LEU A 295 -33.49 12.53 -12.34
N VAL A 296 -33.49 11.75 -11.26
CA VAL A 296 -34.50 11.86 -10.18
C VAL A 296 -34.30 13.15 -9.37
N GLU A 297 -33.05 13.49 -9.06
CA GLU A 297 -32.71 14.56 -8.12
C GLU A 297 -32.14 15.82 -8.80
N SER A 298 -32.38 16.99 -8.20
CA SER A 298 -32.11 18.30 -8.80
C SER A 298 -30.62 18.56 -9.08
N GLY A 299 -29.72 18.04 -8.25
CA GLY A 299 -28.27 18.14 -8.42
C GLY A 299 -27.72 17.40 -9.63
N ALA A 300 -28.29 16.27 -10.02
CA ALA A 300 -27.93 15.51 -11.21
C ALA A 300 -28.38 16.25 -12.47
N ARG A 301 -29.59 16.82 -12.47
CA ARG A 301 -30.07 17.71 -13.53
C ARG A 301 -29.18 18.95 -13.68
N ARG A 302 -28.84 19.59 -12.56
CA ARG A 302 -27.92 20.73 -12.53
C ARG A 302 -26.55 20.35 -13.10
N ARG A 303 -26.00 19.22 -12.65
CA ARG A 303 -24.70 18.72 -13.12
C ARG A 303 -24.73 18.39 -14.62
N MET A 304 -25.79 17.75 -15.11
CA MET A 304 -26.01 17.51 -16.55
C MET A 304 -25.94 18.80 -17.34
N PHE A 305 -26.73 19.80 -16.96
CA PHE A 305 -26.73 21.11 -17.61
C PHE A 305 -25.36 21.79 -17.56
N GLU A 306 -24.78 21.95 -16.36
CA GLU A 306 -23.49 22.64 -16.19
C GLU A 306 -22.37 21.96 -16.96
N THR A 307 -22.40 20.63 -17.07
CA THR A 307 -21.39 19.87 -17.83
C THR A 307 -21.61 20.00 -19.32
N LEU A 308 -22.84 19.82 -19.82
CA LEU A 308 -23.13 20.02 -21.25
C LEU A 308 -22.71 21.42 -21.71
N GLU A 309 -22.91 22.43 -20.87
CA GLU A 309 -22.56 23.82 -21.16
C GLU A 309 -21.06 24.00 -21.41
N THR A 310 -20.18 23.23 -20.77
CA THR A 310 -18.73 23.28 -21.05
C THR A 310 -18.38 22.77 -22.45
N PHE A 311 -19.24 21.94 -23.06
CA PHE A 311 -19.08 21.41 -24.41
C PHE A 311 -19.82 22.23 -25.48
N ALA A 312 -20.53 23.30 -25.12
CA ALA A 312 -21.42 24.03 -26.04
C ALA A 312 -20.73 24.51 -27.34
N GLN A 313 -19.45 24.87 -27.28
CA GLN A 313 -18.67 25.33 -28.44
C GLN A 313 -18.25 24.19 -29.39
N HIS A 314 -18.30 22.94 -28.93
CA HIS A 314 -17.89 21.75 -29.68
C HIS A 314 -19.08 21.04 -30.36
N LEU A 315 -20.31 21.52 -30.14
CA LEU A 315 -21.53 20.98 -30.74
C LEU A 315 -21.67 21.43 -32.18
N THR A 316 -21.14 20.63 -33.11
CA THR A 316 -21.19 20.89 -34.55
C THR A 316 -22.09 19.89 -35.30
N ASP A 317 -22.28 18.70 -34.75
CA ASP A 317 -23.14 17.66 -35.32
C ASP A 317 -24.62 17.92 -34.97
N PRO A 318 -25.52 18.06 -35.97
CA PRO A 318 -26.95 18.24 -35.75
C PRO A 318 -27.60 17.14 -34.90
N THR A 319 -27.15 15.89 -35.02
CA THR A 319 -27.67 14.74 -34.27
C THR A 319 -27.34 14.88 -32.79
N VAL A 320 -26.10 15.26 -32.48
CA VAL A 320 -25.65 15.50 -31.11
C VAL A 320 -26.36 16.72 -30.52
N VAL A 321 -26.55 17.79 -31.31
CA VAL A 321 -27.31 18.98 -30.88
C VAL A 321 -28.74 18.63 -30.48
N GLU A 322 -29.41 17.77 -31.25
CA GLU A 322 -30.77 17.31 -30.95
C GLU A 322 -30.81 16.46 -29.67
N GLY A 323 -29.83 15.55 -29.50
CA GLY A 323 -29.68 14.79 -28.26
C GLY A 323 -29.45 15.69 -27.03
N VAL A 324 -28.58 16.69 -27.15
CA VAL A 324 -28.34 17.69 -26.10
C VAL A 324 -29.62 18.46 -25.77
N ARG A 325 -30.39 18.87 -26.77
CA ARG A 325 -31.68 19.54 -26.58
C ARG A 325 -32.63 18.65 -25.77
N ALA A 326 -32.77 17.37 -26.12
CA ALA A 326 -33.59 16.43 -25.38
C ALA A 326 -33.16 16.31 -23.91
N LEU A 327 -31.85 16.22 -23.64
CA LEU A 327 -31.32 16.18 -22.28
C LEU A 327 -31.60 17.48 -21.49
N LEU A 328 -31.46 18.65 -22.11
CA LEU A 328 -31.80 19.94 -21.49
C LEU A 328 -33.29 20.00 -21.12
N GLY A 329 -34.18 19.52 -22.00
CA GLY A 329 -35.61 19.41 -21.71
C GLY A 329 -35.89 18.56 -20.46
N ARG A 330 -35.20 17.42 -20.33
CA ARG A 330 -35.31 16.55 -19.14
C ARG A 330 -34.84 17.23 -17.86
N CYS A 331 -33.84 18.11 -17.94
CA CYS A 331 -33.36 18.89 -16.79
C CYS A 331 -34.39 19.92 -16.27
N LEU A 332 -35.36 20.33 -17.10
CA LEU A 332 -36.34 21.37 -16.77
C LEU A 332 -37.64 20.86 -16.13
N THR A 333 -37.81 19.53 -15.98
CA THR A 333 -39.08 18.89 -15.57
C THR A 333 -39.50 19.11 -14.10
N ALA A 334 -38.69 19.74 -13.26
CA ALA A 334 -39.01 19.95 -11.83
C ALA A 334 -39.53 21.37 -11.52
N GLU A 335 -40.43 21.49 -10.54
CA GLU A 335 -41.23 22.71 -10.28
C GLU A 335 -40.48 23.88 -9.60
N SER A 336 -39.43 23.63 -8.81
CA SER A 336 -38.75 24.72 -8.09
C SER A 336 -37.85 25.56 -8.99
N GLU A 337 -38.09 26.88 -9.04
CA GLU A 337 -37.23 27.83 -9.76
C GLU A 337 -35.84 27.91 -9.11
N ALA A 338 -34.79 27.84 -9.94
CA ALA A 338 -33.40 28.02 -9.54
C ALA A 338 -32.65 28.72 -10.67
N ASP A 339 -31.64 29.53 -10.35
CA ASP A 339 -30.92 30.37 -11.32
C ASP A 339 -30.36 29.60 -12.53
N TRP A 340 -29.89 28.36 -12.31
CA TRP A 340 -29.38 27.50 -13.40
C TRP A 340 -30.48 27.06 -14.37
N LYS A 341 -31.75 26.98 -13.94
CA LYS A 341 -32.88 26.63 -14.82
C LYS A 341 -33.20 27.75 -15.80
N ALA A 342 -33.09 29.01 -15.39
CA ALA A 342 -33.27 30.14 -16.30
C ALA A 342 -32.24 30.09 -17.44
N ARG A 343 -30.98 29.81 -17.11
CA ARG A 343 -29.90 29.61 -18.09
C ARG A 343 -30.15 28.39 -18.98
N CYS A 344 -30.59 27.28 -18.38
CA CYS A 344 -30.94 26.05 -19.11
C CYS A 344 -32.08 26.29 -20.13
N ARG A 345 -33.15 27.01 -19.73
CA ARG A 345 -34.26 27.39 -20.63
C ARG A 345 -33.79 28.25 -21.79
N ALA A 346 -33.04 29.31 -21.51
CA ALA A 346 -32.49 30.19 -22.54
C ALA A 346 -31.64 29.43 -23.56
N TRP A 347 -30.84 28.46 -23.09
CA TRP A 347 -30.05 27.63 -24.00
C TRP A 347 -30.92 26.66 -24.80
N HIS A 348 -31.88 25.98 -24.17
CA HIS A 348 -32.82 25.09 -24.85
C HIS A 348 -33.63 25.82 -25.94
N GLU A 349 -34.09 27.04 -25.67
CA GLU A 349 -34.78 27.91 -26.64
C GLU A 349 -33.87 28.32 -27.80
N ARG A 350 -32.60 28.68 -27.53
CA ARG A 350 -31.61 29.02 -28.56
C ARG A 350 -31.36 27.85 -29.52
N LEU A 351 -31.21 26.64 -28.98
CA LEU A 351 -31.04 25.43 -29.82
C LEU A 351 -32.31 25.13 -30.62
N SER A 352 -33.50 25.42 -30.08
CA SER A 352 -34.77 25.24 -30.79
C SER A 352 -35.00 26.28 -31.89
N SER A 353 -34.53 27.51 -31.70
CA SER A 353 -34.70 28.63 -32.64
C SER A 353 -33.76 28.57 -33.84
N ASN A 354 -32.53 28.05 -33.66
CA ASN A 354 -31.59 27.86 -34.76
C ASN A 354 -32.11 26.85 -35.81
N ARG A 355 -32.88 25.85 -35.38
CA ARG A 355 -33.54 24.89 -36.27
C ARG A 355 -34.62 25.53 -37.16
N GLN A 356 -35.42 26.45 -36.62
CA GLN A 356 -36.44 27.15 -37.40
C GLN A 356 -35.84 27.99 -38.54
N ARG A 357 -34.56 28.39 -38.45
CA ARG A 357 -33.88 29.11 -39.55
C ARG A 357 -33.39 28.18 -40.65
N ASP A 358 -32.91 26.98 -40.33
CA ASP A 358 -32.44 26.01 -41.33
C ASP A 358 -33.60 25.33 -42.07
N ASP A 359 -34.73 25.08 -41.41
CA ASP A 359 -35.95 24.53 -42.05
C ASP A 359 -36.76 25.57 -42.86
N SER A 360 -36.41 26.86 -42.79
CA SER A 360 -37.10 27.98 -43.48
C SER A 360 -36.36 28.50 -44.72
N ALA A 361 -35.34 27.80 -45.21
CA ALA A 361 -34.73 28.14 -46.50
C ALA A 361 -35.77 27.91 -47.63
N PRO A 362 -36.10 28.91 -48.46
CA PRO A 362 -37.12 28.75 -49.49
C PRO A 362 -36.56 27.86 -50.61
N GLY A 363 -37.02 26.62 -50.66
CA GLY A 363 -37.08 25.85 -51.89
C GLY A 363 -38.34 26.30 -52.64
N ASP A 364 -38.16 27.15 -53.65
CA ASP A 364 -39.10 27.31 -54.76
C ASP A 364 -38.41 28.15 -55.85
N ASP A 365 -37.75 27.46 -56.77
CA ASP A 365 -37.45 27.98 -58.11
C ASP A 365 -38.46 27.28 -59.03
N PRO A 366 -39.53 27.96 -59.50
CA PRO A 366 -40.47 27.35 -60.41
C PRO A 366 -39.81 27.27 -61.79
N GLY A 367 -39.40 26.06 -62.17
CA GLY A 367 -39.00 25.75 -63.54
C GLY A 367 -40.12 26.09 -64.53
N PRO A 368 -39.79 26.55 -65.75
CA PRO A 368 -40.80 26.98 -66.71
C PRO A 368 -41.61 25.78 -67.21
N ASP A 369 -42.94 25.91 -67.13
CA ASP A 369 -43.91 25.01 -67.75
C ASP A 369 -43.64 24.85 -69.25
N ASP A 370 -43.33 23.63 -69.66
CA ASP A 370 -43.31 23.17 -71.06
C ASP A 370 -44.68 22.57 -71.36
N ASP A 371 -45.65 23.40 -71.74
CA ASP A 371 -46.94 22.98 -72.28
C ASP A 371 -46.74 22.45 -73.71
N ARG A 372 -46.60 21.12 -73.84
CA ARG A 372 -46.76 20.40 -75.11
C ARG A 372 -47.62 19.16 -74.93
N GLU A 373 -48.58 19.04 -75.87
CA GLU A 373 -49.39 17.86 -76.20
C GLU A 373 -50.50 17.53 -75.17
N ASP A 374 -51.74 17.19 -75.51
CA ASP A 374 -52.37 16.89 -76.79
C ASP A 374 -53.89 16.84 -76.51
N ARG A 375 -54.73 17.41 -77.39
CA ARG A 375 -56.15 17.02 -77.48
C ARG A 375 -56.52 16.89 -78.95
N SER A 376 -56.45 15.65 -79.42
CA SER A 376 -57.13 15.19 -80.61
C SER A 376 -58.56 14.72 -80.26
N SER A 377 -59.51 15.14 -81.10
CA SER A 377 -60.91 14.63 -81.26
C SER A 377 -61.94 14.93 -80.17
#